data_AF-A0A3S4UYW4-F1
#
_entry.id   AF-A0A3S4UYW4-F1
#
_cell.length_a   1.000
_cell.length_b   1.000
_cell.length_c   1.000
_cell.angle_alpha   90.00
_cell.angle_beta   90.00
_cell.angle_gamma   90.00
#
_symmetry.space_group_name_H-M   'P 1'
#
loop_
_entity.id
_entity.type
_entity.pdbx_description
1 polymer ?
#
loop_
_entity_poly.entity_id
_entity_poly.type
_entity_poly.pdbx_seq_one_letter_code
_entity_poly.pdbx_strand_id
1 'polypeptide(L)'
;MAVLDLTTILADLKTWEPIMNDASHITVPAIRYTHGHTTGAQADSQVERATYAKTRYLADLETILNAAYSTGWRDEPRDGSPYDWLTARADWGPRNGPQWAQHVTALEQVHARWQHACAPASETSDHLCPACGHANLIWHHHERLYRCPACSYAATAEQAANLRRHVIRQSDTGLTRQDASTLFDLTPAALRKHIQRGNLTPNPDGLIHTGQLRNLPRR
;
A
#
# COMPACT_ATOMS: atom_id res chain seq x y z
N MET A 1 -12.45 -20.52 5.25
CA MET A 1 -12.41 -19.21 4.58
C MET A 1 -13.82 -18.65 4.62
N ALA A 2 -14.02 -17.42 5.11
CA ALA A 2 -15.33 -16.80 5.05
C ALA A 2 -15.68 -16.57 3.57
N VAL A 3 -16.85 -17.02 3.13
CA VAL A 3 -17.37 -16.70 1.79
C VAL A 3 -17.64 -15.20 1.80
N LEU A 4 -16.90 -14.43 1.02
CA LEU A 4 -17.16 -13.01 0.87
C LEU A 4 -18.47 -12.83 0.12
N ASP A 5 -19.27 -11.85 0.53
CA ASP A 5 -20.45 -11.49 -0.25
C ASP A 5 -20.03 -10.93 -1.61
N LEU A 6 -20.77 -11.26 -2.66
CA LEU A 6 -20.51 -10.82 -4.03
C LEU A 6 -20.44 -9.29 -4.13
N THR A 7 -21.27 -8.59 -3.33
CA THR A 7 -21.27 -7.13 -3.25
C THR A 7 -19.89 -6.60 -2.82
N THR A 8 -19.25 -7.26 -1.86
CA THR A 8 -17.89 -6.92 -1.40
C THR A 8 -16.86 -7.18 -2.49
N ILE A 9 -16.95 -8.33 -3.16
CA ILE A 9 -16.05 -8.69 -4.25
C ILE A 9 -16.09 -7.65 -5.37
N LEU A 10 -17.29 -7.25 -5.80
CA LEU A 10 -17.47 -6.28 -6.87
C LEU A 10 -17.03 -4.86 -6.46
N ALA A 11 -17.26 -4.46 -5.21
CA ALA A 11 -16.80 -3.19 -4.68
C ALA A 11 -15.27 -3.10 -4.62
N ASP A 12 -14.61 -4.17 -4.19
CA ASP A 12 -13.14 -4.26 -4.15
C ASP A 12 -12.55 -4.19 -5.56
N LEU A 13 -13.08 -4.99 -6.49
CA LEU A 13 -12.64 -5.00 -7.90
C LEU A 13 -12.77 -3.62 -8.56
N LYS A 14 -13.87 -2.90 -8.29
CA LYS A 14 -14.09 -1.52 -8.75
C LYS A 14 -13.09 -0.54 -8.12
N THR A 15 -12.77 -0.71 -6.84
CA THR A 15 -11.82 0.15 -6.12
C THR A 15 -10.38 -0.09 -6.59
N TRP A 16 -10.05 -1.33 -6.98
CA TRP A 16 -8.73 -1.67 -7.50
C TRP A 16 -8.53 -1.21 -8.94
N GLU A 17 -9.58 -1.00 -9.74
CA GLU A 17 -9.47 -0.55 -11.13
C GLU A 17 -8.54 0.67 -11.33
N PRO A 18 -8.69 1.79 -10.61
CA PRO A 18 -7.75 2.92 -10.73
C PRO A 18 -6.33 2.56 -10.26
N ILE A 19 -6.18 1.70 -9.25
CA ILE A 19 -4.88 1.22 -8.75
C ILE A 19 -4.18 0.35 -9.82
N MET A 20 -4.94 -0.47 -10.54
CA MET A 20 -4.46 -1.29 -11.64
C MET A 20 -4.18 -0.49 -12.92
N ASN A 21 -4.80 0.68 -13.06
CA ASN A 21 -4.51 1.61 -14.14
C ASN A 21 -3.28 2.47 -13.85
N ASP A 22 -2.85 2.56 -12.60
CA ASP A 22 -1.65 3.28 -12.19
C ASP A 22 -0.46 2.32 -12.02
N ALA A 23 0.42 2.32 -13.03
CA ALA A 23 1.61 1.48 -13.06
C ALA A 23 2.59 1.75 -11.91
N SER A 24 2.49 2.89 -11.22
CA SER A 24 3.33 3.20 -10.06
C SER A 24 2.89 2.49 -8.78
N HIS A 25 1.65 2.01 -8.72
CA HIS A 25 1.04 1.45 -7.51
C HIS A 25 0.94 -0.07 -7.47
N ILE A 26 1.14 -0.79 -8.58
CA ILE A 26 1.02 -2.25 -8.58
C ILE A 26 2.33 -2.90 -8.13
N THR A 27 2.27 -3.62 -7.01
CA THR A 27 3.37 -4.47 -6.52
C THR A 27 3.25 -5.88 -7.11
N VAL A 28 3.46 -6.01 -8.43
CA VAL A 28 3.48 -7.35 -9.05
C VAL A 28 4.84 -8.01 -8.81
N PRO A 29 4.89 -9.23 -8.23
CA PRO A 29 6.11 -10.01 -8.19
C PRO A 29 6.72 -10.11 -9.60
N ALA A 30 8.05 -10.05 -9.72
CA ALA A 30 8.70 -10.18 -11.01
C ALA A 30 8.25 -11.46 -11.71
N ILE A 31 7.74 -11.34 -12.94
CA ILE A 31 7.34 -12.49 -13.74
C ILE A 31 8.63 -13.14 -14.23
N ARG A 32 9.07 -14.21 -13.55
CA ARG A 32 10.18 -15.02 -14.06
C ARG A 32 9.69 -15.83 -15.24
N TYR A 33 10.01 -15.38 -16.45
CA TYR A 33 9.89 -16.22 -17.63
C TYR A 33 10.77 -17.46 -17.44
N THR A 34 10.17 -18.64 -17.35
CA THR A 34 10.87 -19.92 -17.17
C THR A 34 11.45 -20.47 -18.47
N HIS A 35 11.54 -19.67 -19.54
CA HIS A 35 12.11 -20.09 -20.83
C HIS A 35 13.31 -19.20 -21.20
N GLY A 36 14.49 -19.81 -21.20
CA GLY A 36 15.80 -19.17 -21.38
C GLY A 36 16.16 -18.80 -22.82
N HIS A 37 15.23 -18.23 -23.60
CA HIS A 37 15.49 -17.89 -25.00
C HIS A 37 14.96 -16.50 -25.41
N THR A 38 15.36 -15.45 -24.70
CA THR A 38 15.49 -14.12 -25.31
C THR A 38 16.63 -13.38 -24.64
N THR A 39 17.81 -13.41 -25.28
CA THR A 39 18.88 -12.43 -25.06
C THR A 39 18.45 -11.10 -25.69
N GLY A 40 17.69 -10.32 -24.94
CA GLY A 40 17.31 -8.94 -25.25
C GLY A 40 17.05 -8.26 -23.91
N ALA A 41 17.50 -7.02 -23.76
CA ALA A 41 17.47 -6.23 -22.53
C ALA A 41 16.27 -6.55 -21.63
N GLN A 42 16.52 -6.78 -20.33
CA GLN A 42 15.51 -7.07 -19.31
C GLN A 42 14.42 -6.00 -19.31
N ALA A 43 13.37 -6.25 -20.08
CA ALA A 43 12.07 -5.61 -20.03
C ALA A 43 11.33 -6.10 -18.76
N ASP A 44 11.91 -5.81 -17.60
CA ASP A 44 11.35 -6.10 -16.27
C ASP A 44 11.04 -4.80 -15.52
N SER A 45 10.75 -3.74 -16.27
CA SER A 45 10.34 -2.47 -15.70
C SER A 45 9.01 -2.63 -14.95
N GLN A 46 8.83 -1.88 -13.87
CA GLN A 46 7.57 -1.87 -13.11
C GLN A 46 6.36 -1.54 -14.02
N VAL A 47 6.59 -0.72 -15.04
CA VAL A 47 5.59 -0.34 -16.05
C VAL A 47 5.17 -1.52 -16.92
N GLU A 48 6.10 -2.33 -17.40
CA GLU A 48 5.79 -3.53 -18.19
C GLU A 48 5.05 -4.58 -17.36
N ARG A 49 5.47 -4.78 -16.10
CA ARG A 49 4.79 -5.67 -15.15
C ARG A 49 3.36 -5.22 -14.86
N ALA A 50 3.15 -3.92 -14.64
CA ALA A 50 1.82 -3.35 -14.45
C ALA A 50 0.94 -3.47 -15.70
N THR A 51 1.51 -3.24 -16.89
CA THR A 51 0.80 -3.35 -18.17
C THR A 51 0.34 -4.79 -18.42
N TYR A 52 1.21 -5.77 -18.19
CA TYR A 52 0.87 -7.19 -18.31
C TYR A 52 -0.21 -7.59 -17.30
N ALA A 53 -0.06 -7.17 -16.04
CA ALA A 53 -1.03 -7.44 -14.99
C ALA A 53 -2.42 -6.88 -15.34
N LYS A 54 -2.50 -5.62 -15.78
CA LYS A 54 -3.74 -5.02 -16.27
C LYS A 54 -4.36 -5.82 -17.42
N THR A 55 -3.54 -6.20 -18.40
CA THR A 55 -4.02 -6.97 -19.58
C THR A 55 -4.61 -8.32 -19.14
N ARG A 56 -3.92 -9.00 -18.21
CA ARG A 56 -4.38 -10.28 -17.66
C ARG A 56 -5.68 -10.13 -16.87
N TYR A 57 -5.77 -9.10 -16.05
CA TYR A 57 -6.96 -8.79 -15.25
C TYR A 57 -8.20 -8.59 -16.12
N LEU A 58 -8.09 -7.73 -17.14
CA LEU A 58 -9.18 -7.46 -18.07
C LEU A 58 -9.60 -8.73 -18.83
N ALA A 59 -8.64 -9.56 -19.24
CA ALA A 59 -8.91 -10.83 -19.91
C ALA A 59 -9.64 -11.83 -18.99
N ASP A 60 -9.24 -11.93 -17.71
CA ASP A 60 -9.90 -12.81 -16.74
C ASP A 60 -11.36 -12.35 -16.51
N LEU A 61 -11.61 -11.04 -16.37
CA LEU A 61 -12.97 -10.49 -16.25
C LEU A 61 -13.81 -10.70 -17.51
N GLU A 62 -13.24 -10.45 -18.68
CA GLU A 62 -13.91 -10.65 -19.96
C GLU A 62 -14.29 -12.12 -20.18
N THR A 63 -13.45 -13.06 -19.74
CA THR A 63 -13.76 -14.49 -19.76
C THR A 63 -14.99 -14.81 -18.91
N ILE A 64 -15.08 -14.25 -17.70
CA ILE A 64 -16.24 -14.44 -16.81
C ILE A 64 -17.50 -13.83 -17.43
N LEU A 65 -17.39 -12.63 -17.99
CA LEU A 65 -18.52 -11.96 -18.66
C LEU A 65 -19.01 -12.74 -19.88
N ASN A 66 -18.10 -13.31 -20.68
CA ASN A 66 -18.47 -14.11 -21.84
C ASN A 66 -19.13 -15.45 -21.44
N ALA A 67 -18.71 -16.06 -20.33
CA ALA A 67 -19.36 -17.24 -19.76
C ALA A 67 -20.74 -16.91 -19.17
N ALA A 68 -20.87 -15.78 -18.48
CA ALA A 68 -22.15 -15.24 -18.03
C ALA A 68 -23.11 -14.99 -19.21
N TYR A 69 -22.59 -14.42 -20.29
CA TYR A 69 -23.35 -14.16 -21.51
C TYR A 69 -23.89 -15.45 -22.15
N SER A 70 -23.02 -16.45 -22.35
CA SER A 70 -23.37 -17.68 -23.07
C SER A 70 -24.37 -18.56 -22.30
N THR A 71 -24.51 -18.33 -21.00
CA THR A 71 -25.43 -19.04 -20.13
C THR A 71 -26.81 -18.38 -20.05
N GLY A 72 -27.11 -17.36 -20.86
CA GLY A 72 -28.46 -16.79 -20.93
C GLY A 72 -28.75 -15.77 -19.84
N TRP A 73 -27.72 -15.19 -19.24
CA TRP A 73 -27.83 -14.10 -18.28
C TRP A 73 -28.17 -12.74 -18.94
N ARG A 74 -28.86 -12.73 -20.10
CA ARG A 74 -29.00 -11.56 -20.99
C ARG A 74 -30.36 -11.47 -21.69
N ASP A 75 -30.85 -10.23 -21.82
CA ASP A 75 -31.68 -9.78 -22.96
C ASP A 75 -31.24 -8.41 -23.59
N GLU A 76 -30.35 -7.59 -22.99
CA GLU A 76 -30.07 -6.21 -23.46
C GLU A 76 -28.59 -5.89 -23.85
N PRO A 77 -28.32 -4.80 -24.61
CA PRO A 77 -26.97 -4.32 -25.00
C PRO A 77 -26.05 -3.93 -23.84
N ARG A 78 -24.74 -3.99 -24.08
CA ARG A 78 -23.67 -3.67 -23.10
C ARG A 78 -23.31 -2.18 -23.20
N ASP A 79 -23.95 -1.36 -22.38
CA ASP A 79 -23.47 0.00 -22.13
C ASP A 79 -22.74 0.04 -20.78
N GLY A 80 -21.44 0.39 -20.81
CA GLY A 80 -20.65 0.65 -19.59
C GLY A 80 -19.66 -0.44 -19.15
N SER A 81 -19.12 -0.25 -17.94
CA SER A 81 -18.04 -1.08 -17.37
C SER A 81 -18.53 -2.48 -16.93
N PRO A 82 -17.71 -3.54 -17.10
CA PRO A 82 -17.94 -4.87 -16.51
C PRO A 82 -18.50 -4.89 -15.09
N TYR A 83 -17.98 -4.04 -14.20
CA TYR A 83 -18.36 -4.03 -12.78
C TYR A 83 -19.74 -3.46 -12.56
N ASP A 84 -20.05 -2.35 -13.21
CA ASP A 84 -21.35 -1.70 -13.07
C ASP A 84 -22.46 -2.65 -13.56
N TRP A 85 -22.17 -3.41 -14.62
CA TRP A 85 -23.05 -4.44 -15.13
C TRP A 85 -23.26 -5.60 -14.13
N LEU A 86 -22.17 -6.15 -13.57
CA LEU A 86 -22.24 -7.24 -12.58
C LEU A 86 -22.96 -6.79 -11.31
N THR A 87 -22.68 -5.58 -10.85
CA THR A 87 -23.28 -4.98 -9.65
C THR A 87 -24.78 -4.78 -9.84
N ALA A 88 -25.21 -4.26 -10.98
CA ALA A 88 -26.63 -4.06 -11.29
C ALA A 88 -27.43 -5.36 -11.37
N ARG A 89 -26.77 -6.52 -11.51
CA ARG A 89 -27.41 -7.84 -11.66
C ARG A 89 -27.16 -8.79 -10.48
N ALA A 90 -26.47 -8.33 -9.43
CA ALA A 90 -26.15 -9.13 -8.26
C ALA A 90 -27.41 -9.74 -7.60
N ASP A 91 -28.53 -9.02 -7.63
CA ASP A 91 -29.81 -9.48 -7.06
C ASP A 91 -30.62 -10.43 -7.97
N TRP A 92 -30.41 -10.35 -9.29
CA TRP A 92 -31.12 -11.16 -10.28
C TRP A 92 -30.47 -12.53 -10.47
N GLY A 93 -29.14 -12.56 -10.48
CA GLY A 93 -28.31 -13.74 -10.73
C GLY A 93 -28.68 -14.97 -9.89
N PRO A 94 -28.80 -14.85 -8.56
CA PRO A 94 -29.14 -15.98 -7.68
C PRO A 94 -30.50 -16.61 -7.99
N ARG A 95 -31.43 -15.84 -8.56
CA ARG A 95 -32.82 -16.24 -8.78
C ARG A 95 -33.08 -16.82 -10.16
N ASN A 96 -32.30 -16.42 -11.15
CA ASN A 96 -32.63 -16.64 -12.56
C ASN A 96 -31.43 -17.10 -13.41
N GLY A 97 -30.20 -16.97 -12.91
CA GLY A 97 -29.00 -17.29 -13.65
C GLY A 97 -28.66 -18.78 -13.58
N PRO A 98 -28.70 -19.54 -14.69
CA PRO A 98 -28.10 -20.85 -14.70
C PRO A 98 -26.58 -20.72 -14.46
N GLN A 99 -26.02 -21.65 -13.69
CA GLN A 99 -24.59 -21.65 -13.33
C GLN A 99 -24.12 -20.42 -12.53
N TRP A 100 -25.03 -19.66 -11.91
CA TRP A 100 -24.72 -18.51 -11.05
C TRP A 100 -23.60 -18.79 -10.04
N ALA A 101 -23.68 -19.91 -9.32
CA ALA A 101 -22.66 -20.28 -8.33
C ALA A 101 -21.26 -20.46 -8.94
N GLN A 102 -21.18 -20.97 -10.18
CA GLN A 102 -19.92 -21.13 -10.91
C GLN A 102 -19.33 -19.77 -11.31
N HIS A 103 -20.17 -18.83 -11.74
CA HIS A 103 -19.74 -17.47 -12.05
C HIS A 103 -19.26 -16.72 -10.81
N VAL A 104 -19.96 -16.84 -9.68
CA VAL A 104 -19.51 -16.27 -8.40
C VAL A 104 -18.18 -16.87 -7.97
N THR A 105 -18.01 -18.19 -8.08
CA THR A 105 -16.74 -18.86 -7.77
C THR A 105 -15.59 -18.35 -8.66
N ALA A 106 -15.86 -18.12 -9.96
CA ALA A 106 -14.86 -17.55 -10.86
C ALA A 106 -14.49 -16.11 -10.48
N LEU A 107 -15.49 -15.29 -10.08
CA LEU A 107 -15.25 -13.94 -9.57
C LEU A 107 -14.44 -13.93 -8.27
N GLU A 108 -14.71 -14.85 -7.35
CA GLU A 108 -13.92 -15.06 -6.13
C GLU A 108 -12.46 -15.40 -6.45
N GLN A 109 -12.22 -16.26 -7.44
CA GLN A 109 -10.85 -16.62 -7.86
C GLN A 109 -10.10 -15.44 -8.47
N VAL A 110 -10.79 -14.60 -9.25
CA VAL A 110 -10.23 -13.36 -9.77
C VAL A 110 -9.95 -12.40 -8.62
N HIS A 111 -10.93 -12.17 -7.75
CA HIS A 111 -10.78 -11.31 -6.57
C HIS A 111 -9.59 -11.72 -5.70
N ALA A 112 -9.48 -12.99 -5.31
CA ALA A 112 -8.38 -13.48 -4.48
C ALA A 112 -7.00 -13.28 -5.13
N ARG A 113 -6.89 -13.55 -6.44
CA ARG A 113 -5.64 -13.35 -7.19
C ARG A 113 -5.21 -11.89 -7.20
N TRP A 114 -6.16 -11.00 -7.41
CA TRP A 114 -5.90 -9.56 -7.54
C TRP A 114 -5.80 -8.85 -6.20
N GLN A 115 -6.43 -9.36 -5.15
CA GLN A 115 -6.27 -8.89 -3.78
C GLN A 115 -4.80 -8.91 -3.37
N HIS A 116 -4.11 -10.03 -3.62
CA HIS A 116 -2.69 -10.15 -3.32
C HIS A 116 -1.81 -9.16 -4.10
N ALA A 117 -2.21 -8.77 -5.32
CA ALA A 117 -1.43 -7.90 -6.20
C ALA A 117 -1.72 -6.40 -5.99
N CYS A 118 -2.96 -6.04 -5.64
CA CYS A 118 -3.41 -4.65 -5.53
C CYS A 118 -3.51 -4.15 -4.08
N ALA A 119 -3.62 -5.06 -3.12
CA ALA A 119 -3.74 -4.77 -1.71
C ALA A 119 -3.14 -5.93 -0.88
N PRO A 120 -1.80 -6.10 -0.87
CA PRO A 120 -1.19 -7.11 -0.02
C PRO A 120 -1.71 -6.92 1.41
N ALA A 121 -2.17 -8.01 2.05
CA ALA A 121 -2.77 -7.94 3.39
C ALA A 121 -1.83 -7.27 4.40
N SER A 122 -0.52 -7.38 4.16
CA SER A 122 0.50 -6.67 4.90
C SER A 122 1.80 -6.50 4.12
N GLU A 123 2.57 -5.47 4.45
CA GLU A 123 3.94 -5.22 3.96
C GLU A 123 4.91 -5.01 5.14
N THR A 124 6.09 -5.62 5.09
CA THR A 124 7.16 -5.35 6.05
C THR A 124 7.77 -3.98 5.79
N SER A 125 7.86 -3.15 6.82
CA SER A 125 8.44 -1.80 6.71
C SER A 125 9.79 -1.70 7.40
N ASP A 126 10.69 -0.79 6.96
CA ASP A 126 12.03 -0.58 7.55
C ASP A 126 12.01 0.20 8.87
N HIS A 127 10.98 -0.05 9.65
CA HIS A 127 10.38 0.91 10.51
C HIS A 127 10.33 0.26 11.87
N LEU A 128 11.37 0.45 12.68
CA LEU A 128 11.45 -0.18 14.00
C LEU A 128 10.25 0.19 14.87
N CYS A 129 9.77 -0.80 15.64
CA CYS A 129 8.71 -0.62 16.60
C CYS A 129 9.20 0.30 17.73
N PRO A 130 8.52 1.43 17.98
CA PRO A 130 8.94 2.36 19.02
C PRO A 130 8.68 1.84 20.44
N ALA A 131 7.78 0.86 20.61
CA ALA A 131 7.47 0.28 21.92
C ALA A 131 8.51 -0.76 22.35
N CYS A 132 8.90 -1.67 21.45
CA CYS A 132 9.85 -2.74 21.80
C CYS A 132 11.28 -2.48 21.28
N GLY A 133 11.48 -1.70 20.22
CA GLY A 133 12.81 -1.37 19.69
C GLY A 133 13.54 -2.46 18.89
N HIS A 134 13.02 -3.71 18.85
CA HIS A 134 13.77 -4.86 18.31
C HIS A 134 13.17 -5.46 17.03
N ALA A 135 11.95 -5.07 16.63
CA ALA A 135 11.28 -5.62 15.46
C ALA A 135 10.81 -4.50 14.52
N ASN A 136 10.87 -4.78 13.23
CA ASN A 136 10.27 -3.93 12.20
C ASN A 136 8.75 -4.02 12.23
N LEU A 137 8.08 -2.89 12.02
CA LEU A 137 6.64 -2.82 11.92
C LEU A 137 6.17 -3.44 10.60
N ILE A 138 4.98 -4.02 10.64
CA ILE A 138 4.27 -4.55 9.49
C ILE A 138 3.10 -3.61 9.21
N TRP A 139 3.06 -3.04 8.01
CA TRP A 139 1.95 -2.23 7.56
C TRP A 139 0.80 -3.13 7.12
N HIS A 140 -0.37 -2.95 7.71
CA HIS A 140 -1.60 -3.66 7.36
C HIS A 140 -2.49 -2.73 6.55
N HIS A 141 -2.60 -3.00 5.24
CA HIS A 141 -3.30 -2.10 4.30
C HIS A 141 -4.80 -2.00 4.58
N HIS A 142 -5.44 -3.10 5.04
CA HIS A 142 -6.87 -3.14 5.34
C HIS A 142 -7.24 -2.29 6.55
N GLU A 143 -6.39 -2.29 7.58
CA GLU A 143 -6.59 -1.51 8.81
C GLU A 143 -5.97 -0.12 8.73
N ARG A 144 -5.05 0.12 7.78
CA ARG A 144 -4.21 1.32 7.70
C ARG A 144 -3.40 1.53 8.99
N LEU A 145 -2.87 0.44 9.54
CA LEU A 145 -2.09 0.44 10.78
C LEU A 145 -0.74 -0.25 10.59
N TYR A 146 0.28 0.29 11.24
CA TYR A 146 1.50 -0.44 11.54
C TYR A 146 1.28 -1.30 12.78
N ARG A 147 1.60 -2.59 12.69
CA ARG A 147 1.60 -3.54 13.82
C ARG A 147 3.00 -4.07 14.06
N CYS A 148 3.35 -4.26 15.34
CA CYS A 148 4.58 -4.93 15.69
C CYS A 148 4.36 -6.44 15.75
N PRO A 149 5.21 -7.27 15.10
CA PRO A 149 5.10 -8.73 15.23
C PRO A 149 5.58 -9.24 16.60
N ALA A 150 6.34 -8.43 17.35
CA ALA A 150 6.95 -8.82 18.62
C ALA A 150 6.20 -8.30 19.87
N CYS A 151 5.23 -7.41 19.73
CA CYS A 151 4.44 -6.89 20.86
C CYS A 151 3.07 -6.39 20.40
N SER A 152 2.19 -6.03 21.33
CA SER A 152 0.82 -5.56 21.05
C SER A 152 0.73 -4.13 20.48
N TYR A 153 1.84 -3.55 20.01
CA TYR A 153 1.84 -2.20 19.45
C TYR A 153 1.13 -2.17 18.09
N ALA A 154 0.14 -1.27 17.98
CA ALA A 154 -0.54 -0.94 16.75
C ALA A 154 -0.76 0.59 16.68
N ALA A 155 -0.49 1.20 15.52
CA ALA A 155 -0.59 2.64 15.35
C ALA A 155 -0.85 3.03 13.90
N THR A 156 -1.52 4.16 13.66
CA THR A 156 -1.58 4.75 12.33
C THR A 156 -0.19 5.21 11.89
N ALA A 157 -0.01 5.47 10.58
CA ALA A 157 1.25 6.00 10.06
C ALA A 157 1.68 7.31 10.76
N GLU A 158 0.73 8.21 10.99
CA GLU A 158 0.97 9.47 11.69
C GLU A 158 1.36 9.24 13.16
N GLN A 159 0.66 8.36 13.87
CA GLN A 159 0.97 8.02 15.26
C GLN A 159 2.36 7.38 15.38
N ALA A 160 2.72 6.47 14.48
CA ALA A 160 4.05 5.87 14.44
C ALA A 160 5.15 6.91 14.18
N ALA A 161 4.91 7.84 13.25
CA ALA A 161 5.83 8.95 12.98
C ALA A 161 5.97 9.88 14.21
N ASN A 162 4.86 10.24 14.84
CA ASN A 162 4.84 11.09 16.05
C ASN A 162 5.62 10.45 17.20
N LEU A 163 5.40 9.16 17.45
CA LEU A 163 6.07 8.45 18.52
C LEU A 163 7.57 8.29 18.24
N ARG A 164 7.98 8.02 17.00
CA ARG A 164 9.40 8.03 16.64
C ARG A 164 10.06 9.38 16.85
N ARG A 165 9.41 10.46 16.38
CA ARG A 165 9.90 11.83 16.63
C ARG A 165 10.05 12.08 18.13
N HIS A 166 9.09 11.65 18.93
CA HIS A 166 9.16 11.74 20.38
C HIS A 166 10.36 10.97 20.95
N VAL A 167 10.54 9.69 20.59
CA VAL A 167 11.65 8.86 21.06
C VAL A 167 13.01 9.49 20.69
N ILE A 168 13.17 9.95 19.45
CA ILE A 168 14.41 10.63 19.01
C ILE A 168 14.62 11.91 19.81
N ARG A 169 13.59 12.74 19.97
CA ARG A 169 13.65 13.98 20.77
C ARG A 169 13.99 13.71 22.24
N GLN A 170 13.63 12.53 22.79
CA GLN A 170 13.89 12.14 24.19
C GLN A 170 15.25 11.43 24.37
N SER A 171 15.78 10.77 23.35
CA SER A 171 17.17 10.27 23.37
C SER A 171 18.18 11.43 23.40
N ASP A 172 19.44 11.17 23.75
CA ASP A 172 20.55 12.11 23.54
C ASP A 172 21.41 11.63 22.37
N THR A 173 20.84 11.73 21.18
CA THR A 173 21.46 11.34 19.91
C THR A 173 21.94 12.59 19.16
N GLY A 174 23.09 12.49 18.50
CA GLY A 174 23.63 13.50 17.60
C GLY A 174 22.87 13.53 16.27
N LEU A 175 22.34 14.70 15.91
CA LEU A 175 21.59 14.92 14.67
C LEU A 175 22.34 15.80 13.69
N THR A 176 22.14 15.59 12.40
CA THR A 176 22.59 16.56 11.40
C THR A 176 21.82 17.89 11.56
N ARG A 177 22.32 18.97 10.97
CA ARG A 177 21.61 20.27 10.97
C ARG A 177 20.23 20.17 10.31
N GLN A 178 20.11 19.36 9.26
CA GLN A 178 18.85 19.14 8.54
C GLN A 178 17.87 18.37 9.43
N ASP A 179 18.31 17.28 10.05
CA ASP A 179 17.46 16.48 10.94
C ASP A 179 17.04 17.28 12.16
N ALA A 180 17.93 18.09 12.75
CA ALA A 180 17.60 19.00 13.84
C ALA A 180 16.53 20.03 13.43
N SER A 181 16.64 20.58 12.21
CA SER A 181 15.67 21.53 11.66
C SER A 181 14.28 20.89 11.51
N THR A 182 14.21 19.72 10.89
CA THR A 182 12.95 18.97 10.70
C THR A 182 12.39 18.46 12.02
N LEU A 183 13.22 17.93 12.91
CA LEU A 183 12.77 17.32 14.15
C LEU A 183 12.45 18.34 15.23
N PHE A 184 12.95 19.56 15.24
CA PHE A 184 12.64 20.57 16.26
C PHE A 184 11.88 21.77 15.71
N ASP A 185 11.38 21.67 14.47
CA ASP A 185 10.59 22.72 13.82
C ASP A 185 11.34 24.08 13.78
N LEU A 186 12.67 24.01 13.60
CA LEU A 186 13.55 25.17 13.53
C LEU A 186 13.89 25.47 12.07
N THR A 187 13.77 26.72 11.63
CA THR A 187 14.26 27.09 10.30
C THR A 187 15.79 26.99 10.24
N PRO A 188 16.40 26.71 9.07
CA PRO A 188 17.86 26.71 8.92
C PRO A 188 18.54 28.03 9.33
N ALA A 189 17.84 29.15 9.21
CA ALA A 189 18.31 30.45 9.68
C ALA A 189 18.28 30.55 11.21
N ALA A 190 17.20 30.07 11.86
CA ALA A 190 17.12 30.03 13.33
C ALA A 190 18.20 29.13 13.91
N LEU A 191 18.41 27.95 13.33
CA LEU A 191 19.46 27.02 13.76
C LEU A 191 20.86 27.66 13.68
N ARG A 192 21.19 28.30 12.55
CA ARG A 192 22.45 29.06 12.39
C ARG A 192 22.62 30.13 13.46
N LYS A 193 21.55 30.88 13.75
CA LYS A 193 21.55 31.93 14.77
C LYS A 193 21.81 31.38 16.17
N HIS A 194 21.24 30.23 16.51
CA HIS A 194 21.50 29.57 17.79
C HIS A 194 22.94 29.05 17.90
N ILE A 195 23.51 28.52 16.81
CA ILE A 195 24.93 28.12 16.77
C ILE A 195 25.84 29.35 16.96
N GLN A 196 25.60 30.43 16.20
CA GLN A 196 26.40 31.67 16.30
C GLN A 196 26.36 32.31 17.70
N ARG A 197 25.23 32.15 18.40
CA ARG A 197 25.05 32.66 19.77
C ARG A 197 25.65 31.75 20.85
N GLY A 198 26.17 30.58 20.48
CA GLY A 198 26.69 29.58 21.42
C GLY A 198 25.60 28.79 22.16
N ASN A 199 24.32 28.90 21.76
CA ASN A 199 23.23 28.11 22.36
C ASN A 199 23.26 26.65 21.89
N LEU A 200 23.85 26.39 20.73
CA LEU A 200 24.10 25.05 20.19
C LEU A 200 25.58 24.96 19.87
N THR A 201 26.21 23.88 20.31
CA THR A 201 27.61 23.56 20.06
C THR A 201 27.67 22.25 19.27
N PRO A 202 27.74 22.33 17.93
CA PRO A 202 27.95 21.15 17.11
C PRO A 202 29.28 20.48 17.48
N ASN A 203 29.30 19.16 17.50
CA ASN A 203 30.51 18.37 17.66
C ASN A 203 31.48 18.61 16.48
N PRO A 204 32.75 18.16 16.57
CA PRO A 204 33.71 18.23 15.45
C PRO A 204 33.16 17.63 14.15
N ASP A 205 32.32 16.59 14.26
CA ASP A 205 31.66 15.93 13.13
C ASP A 205 30.43 16.70 12.58
N GLY A 206 30.14 17.89 13.13
CA GLY A 206 29.03 18.75 12.73
C GLY A 206 27.66 18.36 13.28
N LEU A 207 27.57 17.32 14.12
CA LEU A 207 26.33 16.84 14.73
C LEU A 207 25.93 17.67 15.95
N ILE A 208 24.62 17.87 16.14
CA ILE A 208 24.02 18.60 17.26
C ILE A 208 23.24 17.61 18.13
N HIS A 209 23.58 17.54 19.41
CA HIS A 209 22.88 16.65 20.35
C HIS A 209 21.48 17.14 20.67
N THR A 210 20.54 16.21 20.68
CA THR A 210 19.12 16.42 21.01
C THR A 210 18.92 17.02 22.39
N GLY A 211 19.78 16.73 23.37
CA GLY A 211 19.79 17.40 24.67
C GLY A 211 19.94 18.92 24.58
N GLN A 212 20.81 19.43 23.70
CA GLN A 212 20.97 20.87 23.49
C GLN A 212 19.74 21.49 22.82
N LEU A 213 19.19 20.80 21.82
CA LEU A 213 18.01 21.26 21.07
C LEU A 213 16.76 21.36 21.96
N ARG A 214 16.57 20.41 22.90
CA ARG A 214 15.47 20.46 23.88
C ARG A 214 15.57 21.67 24.81
N ASN A 215 16.78 22.06 25.18
CA ASN A 215 17.06 23.14 26.13
C ASN A 215 17.16 24.52 25.47
N LEU A 216 16.87 24.62 24.17
CA LEU A 216 16.86 25.90 23.48
C LEU A 216 15.85 26.85 24.14
N PRO A 217 16.21 28.12 24.37
CA PRO A 217 15.29 29.10 24.87
C PRO A 217 14.16 29.29 23.85
N ARG A 218 12.94 28.85 24.22
CA ARG A 218 11.74 29.07 23.42
C ARG A 218 11.42 30.56 23.44
N ARG A 219 11.31 31.16 22.27
CA ARG A 219 10.84 32.55 22.10
C ARG A 219 9.33 32.59 22.09
#